data_AF-A0A7W1IM76-F1
#
_entry.id   AF-A0A7W1IM76-F1
#
_cell.length_a   1.000
_cell.length_b   1.000
_cell.length_c   1.000
_cell.angle_alpha   90.00
_cell.angle_beta   90.00
_cell.angle_gamma   90.00
#
_symmetry.space_group_name_H-M   'P 1'
#
loop_
_entity.id
_entity.type
_entity.pdbx_description
1 polymer ?
#
loop_
_entity_poly.entity_id
_entity_poly.type
_entity_poly.pdbx_seq_one_letter_code
_entity_poly.pdbx_strand_id
1 'polypeptide(L)'
;MKTFIIISALILIVGCKKDTKATAENIDDPQVITVPVKDSIKSPVVGLEIGNKAPEISLRDSSGNVVSLTSFKDKIVLIDFWASWCAPCRFENRNLTAIYPAFTDTTAKTDEVDQPRPI
;
A
#
# COMPACT_ATOMS: atom_id res chain seq x y z
N MET A 1 6.92 48.98 -16.81
CA MET A 1 6.14 48.64 -15.59
C MET A 1 4.64 48.52 -15.84
N LYS A 2 4.00 49.39 -16.62
CA LYS A 2 2.55 49.32 -16.89
C LYS A 2 2.12 48.13 -17.78
N THR A 3 3.02 47.62 -18.62
CA THR A 3 2.76 46.48 -19.53
C THR A 3 2.67 45.12 -18.82
N PHE A 4 3.38 44.92 -17.70
CA PHE A 4 3.33 43.65 -16.94
C PHE A 4 2.00 43.44 -16.19
N ILE A 5 1.34 44.53 -15.78
CA ILE A 5 0.03 44.47 -15.10
C ILE A 5 -1.08 44.04 -16.08
N ILE A 6 -1.00 44.47 -17.34
CA ILE A 6 -2.01 44.14 -18.37
C ILE A 6 -1.92 42.65 -18.77
N ILE A 7 -0.72 42.08 -18.83
CA ILE A 7 -0.51 40.66 -19.16
C ILE A 7 -1.00 39.74 -18.02
N SER A 8 -0.81 40.14 -16.76
CA SER A 8 -1.35 39.43 -15.59
C SER A 8 -2.88 39.46 -15.55
N ALA A 9 -3.51 40.58 -15.92
CA ALA A 9 -4.96 40.70 -15.96
C ALA A 9 -5.59 39.83 -17.06
N LEU A 10 -4.95 39.71 -18.23
CA LEU A 10 -5.45 38.90 -19.35
C LEU A 10 -5.44 37.39 -19.07
N ILE A 11 -4.49 36.90 -18.28
CA ILE A 11 -4.39 35.48 -17.91
C ILE A 11 -5.53 35.04 -16.97
N LEU A 12 -6.12 35.95 -16.20
CA LEU A 12 -7.24 35.65 -15.30
C LEU A 12 -8.60 35.55 -16.01
N ILE A 13 -8.77 36.15 -17.19
CA ILE A 13 -10.07 36.21 -17.88
C ILE A 13 -10.36 34.92 -18.67
N VAL A 14 -9.35 34.12 -19.00
CA VAL A 14 -9.48 32.93 -19.86
C VAL A 14 -9.68 31.61 -19.07
N GLY A 15 -9.71 31.68 -17.73
CA GLY A 15 -9.74 30.51 -16.85
C GLY A 15 -11.11 29.86 -16.58
N CYS A 16 -12.07 29.89 -17.50
CA CYS A 16 -13.35 29.16 -17.36
C CYS A 16 -13.58 28.21 -18.53
N LYS A 17 -13.25 26.92 -18.34
CA LYS A 17 -13.95 25.83 -19.02
C LYS A 17 -14.23 24.71 -18.03
N LYS A 18 -15.52 24.39 -17.94
CA LYS A 18 -16.18 23.42 -17.08
C LYS A 18 -16.09 22.04 -17.73
N ASP A 19 -15.92 20.99 -16.94
CA ASP A 19 -16.39 19.66 -17.31
C ASP A 19 -17.24 19.10 -16.17
N THR A 20 -18.55 19.33 -16.28
CA THR A 20 -19.59 18.58 -15.60
C THR A 20 -19.62 17.19 -16.22
N LYS A 21 -19.40 16.13 -15.42
CA LYS A 21 -19.84 14.78 -15.78
C LYS A 21 -20.78 14.25 -14.72
N ALA A 22 -21.84 13.66 -15.25
CA ALA A 22 -23.09 13.30 -14.63
C ALA A 22 -22.94 12.22 -13.54
N THR A 23 -23.82 12.34 -12.56
CA THR A 23 -24.21 11.31 -11.61
C THR A 23 -25.10 10.26 -12.29
N ALA A 24 -24.94 9.02 -11.81
CA ALA A 24 -25.87 7.88 -11.85
C ALA A 24 -26.05 7.10 -13.18
N GLU A 25 -25.67 5.82 -13.15
CA GLU A 25 -26.34 4.74 -13.87
C GLU A 25 -26.76 3.66 -12.85
N ASN A 26 -28.07 3.48 -12.75
CA ASN A 26 -28.82 2.36 -12.12
C ASN A 26 -28.17 1.02 -12.52
N ILE A 27 -27.82 0.10 -11.62
CA ILE A 27 -28.72 -0.88 -10.95
C ILE A 27 -30.06 -1.05 -11.68
N ASP A 28 -30.07 -1.80 -12.78
CA ASP A 28 -31.19 -2.61 -13.27
C ASP A 28 -30.73 -3.44 -14.50
N ASP A 29 -30.49 -4.75 -14.35
CA ASP A 29 -30.68 -5.71 -15.47
C ASP A 29 -31.01 -7.11 -14.89
N PRO A 30 -31.98 -7.85 -15.47
CA PRO A 30 -32.87 -8.75 -14.76
C PRO A 30 -32.47 -10.23 -14.84
N GLN A 31 -33.03 -11.00 -13.92
CA GLN A 31 -33.43 -12.42 -14.03
C GLN A 31 -32.80 -13.24 -15.20
N VAL A 32 -31.70 -13.96 -14.93
CA VAL A 32 -31.31 -15.13 -15.75
C VAL A 32 -31.32 -16.38 -14.87
N ILE A 33 -32.18 -17.33 -15.26
CA ILE A 33 -32.49 -18.60 -14.60
C ILE A 33 -31.64 -19.72 -15.24
N THR A 34 -30.72 -20.31 -14.43
CA THR A 34 -30.34 -21.75 -14.31
C THR A 34 -29.74 -22.52 -15.52
N VAL A 35 -28.65 -23.31 -15.45
CA VAL A 35 -27.69 -23.76 -14.41
C VAL A 35 -26.34 -24.03 -15.10
N PRO A 36 -25.22 -23.36 -14.75
CA PRO A 36 -23.90 -24.04 -14.77
C PRO A 36 -22.83 -23.42 -13.84
N VAL A 37 -21.88 -24.23 -13.34
CA VAL A 37 -20.63 -23.91 -12.62
C VAL A 37 -20.29 -22.41 -12.52
N LYS A 38 -20.76 -21.71 -11.47
CA LYS A 38 -20.50 -20.27 -11.31
C LYS A 38 -20.56 -19.80 -9.87
N ASP A 39 -20.06 -20.61 -8.93
CA ASP A 39 -19.84 -20.14 -7.57
C ASP A 39 -18.54 -19.33 -7.51
N SER A 40 -18.66 -18.10 -8.02
CA SER A 40 -18.29 -16.90 -7.27
C SER A 40 -16.89 -16.88 -6.66
N ILE A 41 -15.84 -16.84 -7.51
CA ILE A 41 -14.59 -16.19 -7.10
C ILE A 41 -14.88 -14.68 -7.02
N LYS A 42 -15.40 -14.22 -5.88
CA LYS A 42 -15.46 -12.78 -5.59
C LYS A 42 -14.00 -12.33 -5.51
N SER A 43 -13.57 -11.53 -6.48
CA SER A 43 -12.21 -10.97 -6.51
C SER A 43 -11.89 -10.36 -5.14
N PRO A 44 -10.70 -10.62 -4.56
CA PRO A 44 -10.40 -10.15 -3.23
C PRO A 44 -10.49 -8.62 -3.17
N VAL A 45 -11.28 -8.13 -2.22
CA VAL A 45 -11.49 -6.70 -2.00
C VAL A 45 -10.16 -6.11 -1.51
N VAL A 46 -9.72 -5.00 -2.10
CA VAL A 46 -8.54 -4.27 -1.62
C VAL A 46 -8.96 -3.41 -0.43
N GLY A 47 -8.24 -3.52 0.69
CA GLY A 47 -8.57 -2.77 1.90
C GLY A 47 -7.72 -3.16 3.10
N LEU A 48 -8.04 -2.59 4.27
CA LEU A 48 -7.27 -2.79 5.51
C LEU A 48 -7.90 -3.80 6.48
N GLU A 49 -9.16 -4.21 6.22
CA GLU A 49 -9.81 -5.26 7.00
C GLU A 49 -9.12 -6.62 6.84
N ILE A 50 -9.27 -7.47 7.86
CA ILE A 50 -8.73 -8.84 7.85
C ILE A 50 -9.31 -9.63 6.67
N GLY A 51 -8.44 -10.29 5.91
CA GLY A 51 -8.80 -11.09 4.73
C GLY A 51 -8.87 -10.29 3.44
N ASN A 52 -8.79 -8.96 3.48
CA ASN A 52 -8.65 -8.16 2.28
C ASN A 52 -7.26 -8.34 1.64
N LYS A 53 -7.21 -8.08 0.34
CA LYS A 53 -5.93 -7.90 -0.35
C LYS A 53 -5.30 -6.59 0.12
N ALA A 54 -4.05 -6.66 0.56
CA ALA A 54 -3.29 -5.47 0.91
C ALA A 54 -3.22 -4.50 -0.29
N PRO A 55 -3.37 -3.18 -0.07
CA PRO A 55 -3.15 -2.17 -1.10
C PRO A 55 -1.76 -2.28 -1.71
N GLU A 56 -1.65 -2.04 -3.03
CA GLU A 56 -0.34 -2.02 -3.68
C GLU A 56 0.46 -0.83 -3.16
N ILE A 57 1.67 -1.09 -2.67
CA ILE A 57 2.64 -0.07 -2.30
C ILE A 57 3.88 -0.23 -3.17
N SER A 58 4.44 0.90 -3.60
CA SER A 58 5.70 0.94 -4.32
C SER A 58 6.53 2.11 -3.80
N LEU A 59 7.69 1.79 -3.24
CA LEU A 59 8.56 2.73 -2.56
C LEU A 59 9.99 2.53 -3.05
N ARG A 60 10.83 3.56 -2.89
CA ARG A 60 12.27 3.43 -3.12
C ARG A 60 12.94 2.91 -1.86
N ASP A 61 13.81 1.93 -2.02
CA ASP A 61 14.71 1.49 -0.94
C ASP A 61 15.83 2.52 -0.70
N SER A 62 16.70 2.24 0.28
CA SER A 62 17.86 3.08 0.61
C SER A 62 18.88 3.21 -0.53
N SER A 63 18.85 2.30 -1.50
CA SER A 63 19.71 2.28 -2.68
C SER A 63 19.06 3.00 -3.88
N GLY A 64 17.82 3.46 -3.73
CA GLY A 64 17.03 4.12 -4.77
C GLY A 64 16.27 3.18 -5.71
N ASN A 65 16.34 1.85 -5.50
CA ASN A 65 15.60 0.88 -6.30
C ASN A 65 14.12 0.91 -5.93
N VAL A 66 13.26 0.73 -6.92
CA VAL A 66 11.82 0.63 -6.69
C VAL A 66 11.50 -0.79 -6.20
N VAL A 67 10.92 -0.88 -5.01
CA VAL A 67 10.43 -2.12 -4.40
C VAL A 67 8.91 -2.04 -4.34
N SER A 68 8.23 -3.11 -4.78
CA SER A 68 6.77 -3.20 -4.78
C SER A 68 6.28 -4.37 -3.94
N LEU A 69 5.09 -4.25 -3.35
CA LEU A 69 4.50 -5.33 -2.55
C LEU A 69 4.29 -6.58 -3.41
N THR A 70 3.91 -6.40 -4.68
CA THR A 70 3.75 -7.50 -5.64
C THR A 70 5.05 -8.31 -5.85
N SER A 71 6.23 -7.73 -5.65
CA SER A 71 7.50 -8.47 -5.76
C SER A 71 7.72 -9.50 -4.65
N PHE A 72 6.96 -9.42 -3.55
CA PHE A 72 7.00 -10.35 -2.42
C PHE A 72 5.86 -11.36 -2.43
N LYS A 73 5.21 -11.57 -3.58
CA LYS A 73 4.20 -12.64 -3.71
C LYS A 73 4.75 -13.98 -3.22
N ASP A 74 3.84 -14.77 -2.66
CA ASP A 74 4.11 -16.11 -2.12
C ASP A 74 5.03 -16.14 -0.89
N LYS A 75 5.36 -14.97 -0.32
CA LYS A 75 6.06 -14.84 0.95
C LYS A 75 5.14 -14.32 2.05
N ILE A 76 5.45 -14.67 3.29
CA ILE A 76 4.88 -13.98 4.44
C ILE A 76 5.55 -12.59 4.52
N VAL A 77 4.75 -11.54 4.49
CA VAL A 77 5.23 -10.15 4.52
C VAL A 77 4.60 -9.43 5.70
N LEU A 78 5.44 -8.90 6.59
CA LEU A 78 5.05 -7.97 7.64
C LEU A 78 5.37 -6.55 7.17
N ILE A 79 4.37 -5.67 7.14
CA ILE A 79 4.54 -4.25 6.83
C ILE A 79 4.48 -3.48 8.15
N ASP A 80 5.59 -2.84 8.52
CA ASP A 80 5.70 -2.02 9.73
C ASP A 80 5.97 -0.55 9.36
N PHE A 81 5.08 0.34 9.77
CA PHE A 81 5.19 1.78 9.53
C PHE A 81 5.84 2.45 10.75
N TRP A 82 7.14 2.73 10.64
CA TRP A 82 7.94 3.31 11.73
C TRP A 82 8.86 4.44 11.24
N ALA A 83 9.53 5.10 12.18
CA ALA A 83 10.52 6.14 11.90
C ALA A 83 11.72 6.07 12.85
N SER A 84 12.89 6.50 12.39
CA SER A 84 14.14 6.45 13.17
C SER A 84 14.09 7.23 14.49
N TRP A 85 13.30 8.29 14.53
CA TRP A 85 13.08 9.14 15.70
C TRP A 85 11.92 8.66 16.59
N CYS A 86 11.19 7.62 16.19
CA CYS A 86 10.12 7.04 16.99
C CYS A 86 10.74 6.11 18.06
N ALA A 87 10.93 6.64 19.27
CA ALA A 87 11.47 5.87 20.40
C ALA A 87 10.68 4.56 20.68
N PRO A 88 9.35 4.55 20.85
CA PRO A 88 8.61 3.31 21.08
C PRO A 88 8.77 2.30 19.93
N CYS A 89 8.76 2.76 18.67
CA CYS A 89 8.98 1.89 17.52
C CYS A 89 10.38 1.22 17.55
N ARG A 90 11.41 1.90 18.06
CA ARG A 90 12.75 1.32 18.20
C ARG A 90 12.82 0.23 19.28
N PHE A 91 12.01 0.34 20.33
CA PHE A 91 11.89 -0.72 21.33
C PHE A 91 11.17 -1.94 20.72
N GLU A 92 10.07 -1.74 19.99
CA GLU A 92 9.35 -2.84 19.34
C GLU A 92 10.18 -3.55 18.26
N ASN A 93 10.98 -2.81 17.49
CA ASN A 93 11.86 -3.40 16.48
C ASN A 93 12.88 -4.40 17.06
N ARG A 94 13.26 -4.28 18.33
CA ARG A 94 14.13 -5.26 19.02
C ARG A 94 13.42 -6.61 19.15
N ASN A 95 12.12 -6.59 19.44
CA ASN A 95 11.30 -7.81 19.51
C ASN A 95 11.13 -8.44 18.13
N LEU A 96 10.88 -7.63 17.09
CA LEU A 96 10.77 -8.10 15.71
C LEU A 96 12.06 -8.78 15.23
N THR A 97 13.22 -8.21 15.58
CA THR A 97 14.53 -8.77 15.22
C THR A 97 14.74 -10.16 15.85
N ALA A 98 14.29 -10.36 17.10
CA ALA A 98 14.40 -11.63 17.80
C ALA A 98 13.52 -12.74 17.21
N ILE A 99 12.33 -12.40 16.68
CA ILE A 99 11.40 -13.40 16.11
C ILE A 99 11.59 -13.65 14.61
N TYR A 100 12.19 -12.70 13.89
CA TYR A 100 12.39 -12.77 12.44
C TYR A 100 12.99 -14.11 11.94
N PRO A 101 13.99 -14.72 12.61
CA PRO A 101 14.55 -16.01 12.18
C PRO A 101 13.53 -17.14 12.09
N ALA A 102 12.46 -17.10 12.89
CA ALA A 102 11.41 -18.13 12.88
C ALA A 102 10.52 -18.07 11.62
N PHE A 103 10.56 -16.96 10.86
CA PHE A 103 9.73 -16.73 9.67
C PHE A 103 10.54 -16.66 8.37
N THR A 104 11.87 -16.71 8.44
CA THR A 104 12.73 -16.85 7.28
C THR A 104 12.92 -18.32 6.96
N ASP A 105 12.61 -18.72 5.72
CA ASP A 105 12.82 -20.09 5.23
C ASP A 105 14.32 -20.43 5.27
N THR A 106 14.72 -21.08 6.35
CA THR A 106 16.09 -21.56 6.56
C THR A 106 16.00 -22.94 7.17
N THR A 107 15.98 -23.96 6.32
CA THR A 107 16.70 -25.19 6.64
C THR A 107 18.13 -24.77 7.02
N ALA A 108 18.51 -25.01 8.28
CA ALA A 108 19.79 -24.66 8.92
C ALA A 108 19.88 -23.24 9.52
N LYS A 109 19.60 -23.15 10.82
CA LYS A 109 20.48 -22.47 11.78
C LYS A 109 20.14 -22.93 13.19
N THR A 110 20.67 -24.10 13.53
CA THR A 110 21.08 -24.32 14.91
C THR A 110 22.25 -23.37 15.20
N ASP A 111 22.31 -22.89 16.43
CA ASP A 111 23.49 -22.26 17.04
C ASP A 111 23.76 -20.79 16.67
N GLU A 112 22.89 -19.89 17.14
CA GLU A 112 23.38 -18.64 17.73
C GLU A 112 22.44 -18.19 18.86
N VAL A 113 22.84 -18.51 20.08
CA VAL A 113 22.28 -17.90 21.30
C VAL A 113 22.80 -16.47 21.34
N ASP A 114 22.04 -15.54 20.77
CA ASP A 114 22.27 -14.11 20.97
C ASP A 114 21.91 -13.76 22.42
N GLN A 115 22.92 -13.74 23.28
CA GLN A 115 22.74 -13.41 24.69
C GLN A 115 22.30 -11.94 24.82
N PRO A 116 21.30 -11.63 25.66
CA PRO A 116 20.86 -10.27 25.87
C PRO A 116 22.00 -9.42 26.44
N ARG A 117 22.37 -8.33 25.76
CA ARG A 117 23.20 -7.29 26.37
C ARG A 117 22.40 -6.58 27.47
N PRO A 118 22.91 -6.54 28.72
CA PRO A 118 22.25 -5.82 29.80
C PRO A 118 22.20 -4.31 29.48
N ILE A 119 21.15 -3.68 30.01
CA ILE A 119 20.81 -2.24 29.94
C ILE A 119 21.98 -1.32 30.25
#